data_AF-A0A353WQ07-F1
#
_entry.id   AF-A0A353WQ07-F1
#
_cell.length_a   1.000
_cell.length_b   1.000
_cell.length_c   1.000
_cell.angle_alpha   90.00
_cell.angle_beta   90.00
_cell.angle_gamma   90.00
#
_symmetry.space_group_name_H-M   'P 1'
#
loop_
_entity.id
_entity.type
_entity.pdbx_description
1 polymer ?
#
loop_
_entity_poly.entity_id
_entity_poly.type
_entity_poly.pdbx_seq_one_letter_code
_entity_poly.pdbx_strand_id
1 'polypeptide(L)'
;YVIDEMNYEEAMELCNFGAKVVYPPTLYAVCRKKIPILIKNTFNSSAPGTMIKDKCRDNGRMIKGISSIDDICLITLSGTSMVGIVGVDSRIFSSLASESISAFLVSQAASETGISIGVSRKDADKAYRVLGDA
;
A
#
# COMPACT_ATOMS: atom_id res chain seq x y z
N TYR A 1 12.54 15.91 5.53
CA TYR A 1 13.83 15.22 5.37
C TYR A 1 14.02 14.92 3.89
N VAL A 2 15.21 15.15 3.32
CA VAL A 2 15.47 14.87 1.91
C VAL A 2 16.13 13.50 1.80
N ILE A 3 15.62 12.65 0.92
CA ILE A 3 16.23 11.38 0.55
C ILE A 3 17.04 11.64 -0.72
N ASP A 4 18.35 11.43 -0.70
CA ASP A 4 19.21 11.80 -1.84
C ASP A 4 18.89 10.96 -3.09
N GLU A 5 18.83 9.64 -2.92
CA GLU A 5 18.57 8.67 -3.98
C GLU A 5 17.62 7.57 -3.49
N MET A 6 16.72 7.14 -4.37
CA MET A 6 15.76 6.06 -4.13
C MET A 6 15.48 5.31 -5.43
N ASN A 7 15.24 4.01 -5.37
CA ASN A 7 14.89 3.24 -6.55
C ASN A 7 13.38 3.35 -6.88
N TYR A 8 12.98 2.92 -8.08
CA TYR A 8 11.58 3.04 -8.49
C TYR A 8 10.62 2.25 -7.59
N GLU A 9 11.02 1.08 -7.10
CA GLU A 9 10.21 0.22 -6.23
C GLU A 9 10.01 0.87 -4.85
N GLU A 10 11.09 1.33 -4.22
CA GLU A 10 11.06 2.07 -2.96
C GLU A 10 10.16 3.32 -3.04
N ALA A 11 10.25 4.06 -4.15
CA ALA A 11 9.43 5.23 -4.38
C ALA A 11 7.95 4.88 -4.59
N MET A 12 7.65 3.81 -5.33
CA MET A 12 6.29 3.32 -5.53
C MET A 12 5.66 2.90 -4.20
N GLU A 13 6.37 2.11 -3.40
CA GLU A 13 5.89 1.64 -2.11
C GLU A 13 5.59 2.81 -1.17
N LEU A 14 6.52 3.77 -1.03
CA LEU A 14 6.24 4.96 -0.22
C LEU A 14 5.02 5.74 -0.73
N CYS A 15 4.88 5.92 -2.05
CA CYS A 15 3.75 6.67 -2.61
C CYS A 15 2.41 5.92 -2.44
N ASN A 16 2.41 4.60 -2.62
CA ASN A 16 1.25 3.75 -2.37
C ASN A 16 0.84 3.77 -0.90
N PHE A 17 1.82 3.83 0.01
CA PHE A 17 1.61 3.83 1.46
C PHE A 17 1.66 5.22 2.11
N GLY A 18 1.23 6.25 1.39
CA GLY A 18 0.86 7.55 1.98
C GLY A 18 1.79 8.73 1.70
N ALA A 19 2.94 8.52 1.04
CA ALA A 19 3.78 9.63 0.58
C ALA A 19 3.16 10.31 -0.66
N LYS A 20 2.30 11.30 -0.44
CA LYS A 20 1.54 12.03 -1.49
C LYS A 20 2.39 13.01 -2.32
N VAL A 21 3.58 12.61 -2.77
CA VAL A 21 4.51 13.47 -3.54
C VAL A 21 4.40 13.21 -5.04
N VAL A 22 4.29 11.94 -5.44
CA VAL A 22 4.16 11.53 -6.84
C VAL A 22 2.97 10.60 -6.99
N TYR A 23 2.18 10.78 -8.04
CA TYR A 23 1.08 9.88 -8.35
C TYR A 23 1.64 8.52 -8.86
N PRO A 24 1.33 7.37 -8.23
CA PRO A 24 1.98 6.10 -8.55
C PRO A 24 1.94 5.68 -10.03
N PRO A 25 0.84 5.89 -10.80
CA PRO A 25 0.82 5.67 -12.25
C PRO A 25 1.92 6.38 -13.04
N THR A 26 2.38 7.55 -12.58
CA THR A 26 3.51 8.26 -13.18
C THR A 26 4.81 7.47 -13.01
N LEU A 27 5.05 6.90 -11.82
CA LEU A 27 6.22 6.07 -11.55
C LEU A 27 6.22 4.80 -12.41
N TYR A 28 5.06 4.15 -12.56
CA TYR A 28 4.94 2.95 -13.41
C TYR A 28 5.33 3.23 -14.87
N ALA A 29 4.92 4.37 -15.41
CA ALA A 29 5.23 4.74 -16.79
C ALA A 29 6.73 4.99 -17.02
N VAL A 30 7.39 5.72 -16.11
CA VAL A 30 8.81 6.07 -16.25
C VAL A 30 9.75 4.90 -15.97
N CYS A 31 9.36 4.01 -15.05
CA CYS A 31 10.16 2.84 -14.66
C CYS A 31 10.40 1.92 -15.86
N ARG A 32 9.37 1.69 -16.68
CA ARG A 32 9.46 0.86 -17.91
C ARG A 32 10.47 1.37 -18.92
N LYS A 33 10.67 2.69 -18.98
CA LYS A 33 11.63 3.35 -19.88
C LYS A 33 12.94 3.72 -19.19
N LYS A 34 13.08 3.38 -17.90
CA LYS A 34 14.23 3.74 -17.05
C LYS A 34 14.55 5.24 -17.06
N ILE A 35 13.52 6.08 -17.15
CA ILE A 35 13.69 7.54 -17.16
C ILE A 35 13.77 8.02 -15.69
N PRO A 36 14.91 8.61 -15.26
CA PRO A 36 15.05 9.08 -13.89
C PRO A 36 14.16 10.29 -13.62
N ILE A 37 13.65 10.39 -12.38
CA ILE A 37 12.85 11.52 -11.91
C ILE A 37 13.65 12.28 -10.85
N LEU A 38 13.73 13.60 -10.98
CA LEU A 38 14.26 14.47 -9.93
C LEU A 38 13.12 15.30 -9.32
N ILE A 39 12.81 15.05 -8.05
CA ILE A 39 11.82 15.80 -7.29
C ILE A 39 12.50 17.03 -6.68
N LYS A 40 12.00 18.23 -7.00
CA LYS A 40 12.51 19.50 -6.47
C LYS A 40 11.41 20.32 -5.79
N ASN A 41 11.82 21.24 -4.93
CA ASN A 41 10.94 22.22 -4.29
C ASN A 41 10.95 23.53 -5.08
N THR A 42 9.78 24.00 -5.53
CA THR A 42 9.63 25.26 -6.27
C THR A 42 9.95 26.50 -5.44
N PHE A 43 9.75 26.44 -4.12
CA PHE A 43 10.05 27.52 -3.18
C PHE A 43 11.53 27.55 -2.76
N ASN A 44 12.29 26.48 -3.04
CA ASN A 44 13.71 26.40 -2.75
C ASN A 44 14.45 25.66 -3.87
N SER A 45 14.77 26.39 -4.94
CA SER A 45 15.37 25.84 -6.16
C SER A 45 16.81 25.34 -5.99
N SER A 46 17.54 25.85 -5.00
CA SER A 46 18.92 25.45 -4.70
C SER A 46 19.00 24.13 -3.92
N ALA A 47 17.89 23.65 -3.36
CA ALA A 47 17.86 22.35 -2.69
C ALA A 47 18.21 21.20 -3.66
N PRO A 48 18.95 20.17 -3.19
CA PRO A 48 19.35 19.05 -4.04
C PRO A 48 18.15 18.24 -4.55
N GLY A 49 17.11 18.09 -3.72
CA GLY A 49 15.92 17.31 -4.05
C GLY A 49 16.13 15.79 -3.87
N THR A 50 15.21 15.00 -4.40
CA THR A 50 15.25 13.53 -4.34
C THR A 50 15.31 12.93 -5.73
N MET A 51 16.34 12.13 -6.00
CA MET A 51 16.54 11.44 -7.27
C MET A 51 15.96 10.03 -7.24
N ILE A 52 15.00 9.74 -8.11
CA ILE A 52 14.43 8.41 -8.32
C ILE A 52 15.02 7.80 -9.60
N LYS A 53 15.70 6.65 -9.49
CA LYS A 53 16.42 6.00 -10.61
C LYS A 53 16.57 4.49 -10.42
N ASP A 54 16.92 3.76 -11.47
CA ASP A 54 17.02 2.28 -11.45
C ASP A 54 18.05 1.77 -10.42
N LYS A 55 19.31 2.22 -10.56
CA LYS A 55 20.40 1.83 -9.68
C LYS A 55 20.73 2.95 -8.69
N CYS A 56 20.56 2.66 -7.41
CA CYS A 56 20.94 3.54 -6.32
C CYS A 56 22.28 3.14 -5.71
N ARG A 57 22.99 4.12 -5.14
CA ARG A 57 24.17 3.82 -4.33
C ARG A 57 23.74 3.18 -3.02
N ASP A 58 24.42 2.11 -2.63
CA ASP A 58 24.30 1.60 -1.28
C ASP A 58 24.93 2.62 -0.33
N ASN A 59 24.16 3.05 0.67
CA ASN A 59 24.58 4.00 1.69
C ASN A 59 24.49 3.38 3.10
N GLY A 60 24.37 2.05 3.20
CA GLY A 60 24.28 1.31 4.46
C GLY A 60 22.97 1.51 5.23
N ARG A 61 21.99 2.25 4.67
CA ARG A 61 20.69 2.45 5.30
C ARG A 61 19.67 1.46 4.76
N MET A 62 19.24 0.57 5.65
CA MET A 62 18.17 -0.40 5.37
C MET A 62 16.80 0.26 5.22
N ILE A 63 16.52 1.32 5.99
CA ILE A 63 15.25 2.08 5.94
C ILE A 63 15.52 3.43 5.27
N LYS A 64 14.89 3.68 4.13
CA LYS A 64 15.04 4.93 3.36
C LYS A 64 14.02 6.00 3.75
N GLY A 65 12.82 5.60 4.13
CA GLY A 65 11.72 6.49 4.48
C GLY A 65 10.63 5.77 5.25
N ILE A 66 9.78 6.56 5.91
CA ILE A 66 8.60 6.10 6.63
C ILE A 66 7.44 6.97 6.13
N SER A 67 6.33 6.33 5.77
CA SER A 67 5.07 6.98 5.40
C SER A 67 3.93 6.39 6.23
N SER A 68 2.83 7.11 6.30
CA SER A 68 1.60 6.65 6.95
C SER A 68 0.40 6.98 6.08
N ILE A 69 -0.58 6.08 6.09
CA ILE A 69 -1.90 6.34 5.53
C ILE A 69 -2.86 6.51 6.72
N ASP A 70 -3.57 7.63 6.74
CA ASP A 70 -4.66 7.89 7.68
C ASP A 70 -6.00 7.34 7.13
N ASP A 71 -7.06 7.37 7.92
CA ASP A 71 -8.42 6.98 7.48
C ASP A 71 -8.57 5.53 7.03
N ILE A 72 -7.91 4.64 7.77
CA ILE A 72 -8.03 3.19 7.64
C ILE A 72 -8.94 2.64 8.74
N CYS A 73 -9.72 1.61 8.38
CA CYS A 73 -10.37 0.70 9.30
C CYS A 73 -9.83 -0.73 9.08
N LEU A 74 -9.47 -1.41 10.17
CA LEU A 74 -9.04 -2.80 10.14
C LEU A 74 -10.21 -3.68 10.56
N ILE A 75 -10.62 -4.62 9.70
CA ILE A 75 -11.67 -5.60 9.99
C ILE A 75 -11.01 -6.96 10.12
N THR A 76 -11.21 -7.62 11.26
CA THR A 76 -10.64 -8.94 11.54
C THR A 76 -11.75 -9.98 11.62
N LEU A 77 -11.72 -10.95 10.71
CA LEU A 77 -12.55 -12.15 10.80
C LEU A 77 -11.74 -13.21 11.57
N SER A 78 -12.37 -13.81 12.57
CA SER A 78 -11.73 -14.80 13.45
C SER A 78 -12.66 -16.00 13.60
N GLY A 79 -12.14 -17.21 13.50
CA GLY A 79 -12.93 -18.42 13.73
C GLY A 79 -12.23 -19.70 13.30
N THR A 80 -12.53 -20.80 14.00
CA THR A 80 -12.05 -22.14 13.62
C THR A 80 -12.68 -22.64 12.33
N SER A 81 -13.84 -22.10 11.95
CA SER A 81 -14.57 -22.41 10.71
C SER A 81 -13.86 -21.98 9.43
N MET A 82 -12.70 -21.32 9.51
CA MET A 82 -11.90 -20.94 8.35
C MET A 82 -10.81 -21.96 8.00
N VAL A 83 -10.41 -22.79 8.98
CA VAL A 83 -9.20 -23.63 8.87
C VAL A 83 -9.43 -24.80 7.91
N GLY A 84 -8.63 -24.87 6.85
CA GLY A 84 -8.65 -25.95 5.87
C GLY A 84 -9.87 -25.92 4.94
N ILE A 85 -10.70 -24.87 5.00
CA ILE A 85 -11.86 -24.73 4.12
C ILE A 85 -11.48 -23.91 2.89
N VAL A 86 -11.45 -24.60 1.74
CA VAL A 86 -11.20 -23.94 0.45
C VAL A 86 -12.34 -22.97 0.12
N GLY A 87 -11.98 -21.75 -0.28
CA GLY A 87 -12.90 -20.75 -0.81
C GLY A 87 -13.36 -19.68 0.19
N VAL A 88 -12.92 -19.73 1.46
CA VAL A 88 -13.23 -18.70 2.45
C VAL A 88 -12.74 -17.32 1.99
N ASP A 89 -11.47 -17.21 1.58
CA ASP A 89 -10.90 -15.95 1.10
C ASP A 89 -11.61 -15.46 -0.16
N SER A 90 -11.94 -16.39 -1.08
CA SER A 90 -12.71 -16.07 -2.29
C SER A 90 -14.05 -15.44 -1.95
N ARG A 91 -14.79 -16.00 -0.99
CA ARG A 91 -16.07 -15.46 -0.53
C ARG A 91 -15.89 -14.09 0.12
N ILE A 92 -14.90 -13.93 0.99
CA ILE A 92 -14.59 -12.64 1.64
C ILE A 92 -14.33 -11.54 0.59
N PHE A 93 -13.42 -11.80 -0.36
CA PHE A 93 -13.08 -10.80 -1.38
C PHE A 93 -14.20 -10.60 -2.41
N SER A 94 -14.98 -11.63 -2.71
CA SER A 94 -16.15 -11.49 -3.60
C SER A 94 -17.24 -10.62 -2.97
N SER A 95 -17.50 -10.78 -1.68
CA SER A 95 -18.45 -9.96 -0.94
C SER A 95 -17.99 -8.49 -0.86
N LEU A 96 -16.71 -8.24 -0.62
CA LEU A 96 -16.18 -6.86 -0.67
C LEU A 96 -16.28 -6.28 -2.09
N ALA A 97 -15.96 -7.06 -3.11
CA ALA A 97 -15.98 -6.64 -4.51
C ALA A 97 -17.40 -6.33 -5.02
N SER A 98 -18.43 -7.09 -4.61
CA SER A 98 -19.81 -6.82 -5.02
C SER A 98 -20.30 -5.44 -4.57
N GLU A 99 -19.71 -4.92 -3.49
CA GLU A 99 -20.00 -3.59 -2.96
C GLU A 99 -18.98 -2.52 -3.35
N SER A 100 -18.07 -2.83 -4.28
CA SER A 100 -16.99 -1.96 -4.77
C SER A 100 -16.06 -1.47 -3.64
N ILE A 101 -15.83 -2.31 -2.64
CA ILE A 101 -14.94 -2.01 -1.51
C ILE A 101 -13.53 -2.51 -1.83
N SER A 102 -12.55 -1.62 -1.74
CA SER A 102 -11.14 -1.96 -1.94
C SER A 102 -10.48 -2.39 -0.64
N ALA A 103 -9.87 -3.58 -0.64
CA ALA A 103 -8.94 -4.02 0.39
C ALA A 103 -7.53 -3.54 0.05
N PHE A 104 -6.93 -2.69 0.89
CA PHE A 104 -5.59 -2.14 0.63
C PHE A 104 -4.49 -2.83 1.45
N LEU A 105 -4.86 -3.59 2.48
CA LEU A 105 -3.95 -4.40 3.30
C LEU A 105 -4.64 -5.72 3.65
N VAL A 106 -3.92 -6.83 3.55
CA VAL A 106 -4.38 -8.15 3.97
C VAL A 106 -3.30 -8.81 4.81
N SER A 107 -3.68 -9.35 5.97
CA SER A 107 -2.80 -10.12 6.83
C SER A 107 -3.54 -11.33 7.38
N GLN A 108 -3.03 -12.52 7.10
CA GLN A 108 -3.61 -13.79 7.54
C GLN A 108 -2.52 -14.63 8.20
N ALA A 109 -2.86 -15.23 9.33
CA ALA A 109 -1.98 -16.18 9.99
C ALA A 109 -1.98 -17.52 9.25
N ALA A 110 -0.82 -18.20 9.20
CA ALA A 110 -0.71 -19.53 8.59
C ALA A 110 -1.56 -20.61 9.29
N SER A 111 -2.03 -20.35 10.51
CA SER A 111 -3.01 -21.19 11.21
C SER A 111 -4.41 -21.11 10.59
N GLU A 112 -4.66 -20.16 9.67
CA GLU A 112 -5.95 -19.87 9.03
C GLU A 112 -7.09 -19.54 10.01
N THR A 113 -6.76 -19.28 11.28
CA THR A 113 -7.75 -18.98 12.34
C THR A 113 -8.30 -17.56 12.26
N GLY A 114 -7.73 -16.72 11.41
CA GLY A 114 -8.23 -15.37 11.19
C GLY A 114 -7.49 -14.60 10.09
N ILE A 115 -8.20 -13.65 9.51
CA ILE A 115 -7.74 -12.74 8.46
C ILE A 115 -8.11 -11.31 8.84
N SER A 116 -7.15 -10.40 8.71
CA SER A 116 -7.34 -8.97 8.93
C SER A 116 -7.23 -8.23 7.61
N ILE A 117 -8.24 -7.42 7.31
CA ILE A 117 -8.37 -6.68 6.06
C ILE A 117 -8.46 -5.20 6.39
N GLY A 118 -7.57 -4.42 5.79
CA GLY A 118 -7.64 -2.97 5.80
C GLY A 118 -8.58 -2.47 4.71
N VAL A 119 -9.59 -1.69 5.11
CA VAL A 119 -10.50 -0.96 4.21
C VAL A 119 -10.48 0.54 4.53
N SER A 120 -10.91 1.37 3.58
CA SER A 120 -11.03 2.80 3.84
C SER A 120 -12.10 3.06 4.91
N ARG A 121 -11.90 4.07 5.76
CA ARG A 121 -12.82 4.37 6.88
C ARG A 121 -14.25 4.66 6.42
N LYS A 122 -14.44 5.26 5.25
CA LYS A 122 -15.75 5.52 4.66
C LYS A 122 -16.51 4.24 4.26
N ASP A 123 -15.79 3.14 4.02
CA ASP A 123 -16.37 1.87 3.59
C ASP A 123 -16.55 0.90 4.77
N ALA A 124 -16.11 1.27 5.98
CA ALA A 124 -16.03 0.41 7.15
C ALA A 124 -17.39 -0.23 7.53
N ASP A 125 -18.44 0.60 7.66
CA ASP A 125 -19.78 0.11 8.03
C ASP A 125 -20.36 -0.82 6.96
N LYS A 126 -20.08 -0.52 5.69
CA LYS A 126 -20.54 -1.32 4.55
C LYS A 126 -19.83 -2.67 4.52
N ALA A 127 -18.51 -2.67 4.68
CA ALA A 127 -17.68 -3.86 4.76
C ALA A 127 -18.09 -4.74 5.95
N TYR A 128 -18.35 -4.16 7.12
CA TYR A 128 -18.79 -4.90 8.30
C TYR A 128 -20.09 -5.67 8.06
N ARG A 129 -21.11 -5.04 7.47
CA ARG A 129 -22.41 -5.69 7.18
C ARG A 129 -22.23 -6.84 6.20
N VAL A 130 -21.54 -6.58 5.10
CA VAL A 130 -21.39 -7.52 3.99
C VAL A 130 -20.54 -8.73 4.38
N LEU A 131 -19.57 -8.56 5.27
CA LEU A 131 -18.77 -9.65 5.82
C LEU A 131 -19.47 -10.39 6.98
N GLY A 132 -20.40 -9.74 7.68
CA GLY A 132 -21.22 -10.37 8.71
C GLY A 132 -22.30 -11.31 8.14
N ASP A 133 -22.78 -11.01 6.94
CA ASP A 133 -23.80 -11.79 6.23
C ASP A 133 -23.21 -12.94 5.36
N ALA A 134 -21.88 -13.03 5.24
CA ALA A 134 -21.16 -13.94 4.34
C ALA A 134 -20.76 -15.27 5.01
#